data_AF-A0A1V6HZ72-F1
#
_entry.id   AF-A0A1V6HZ72-F1
#
_cell.length_a   1.000
_cell.length_b   1.000
_cell.length_c   1.000
_cell.angle_alpha   90.00
_cell.angle_beta   90.00
_cell.angle_gamma   90.00
#
_symmetry.space_group_name_H-M   'P 1'
#
loop_
_entity.id
_entity.type
_entity.pdbx_description
1 polymer ?
#
loop_
_entity_poly.entity_id
_entity_poly.type
_entity_poly.pdbx_seq_one_letter_code
_entity_poly.pdbx_strand_id
1 'polypeptide(L)'
;MKFGSIEIIDNNGWNLNEVIPEWDWKVEESNLKIPPEFGVGIKTRYNGEDFTFKHVFNETPVVKLTVTTWRGISTNAIHYYGSLQITFPEMEKDNQPGHIVNLYGVSEIPMFSNNKITLTRVLEQSEIDDDPIRHEYFDAGDNVSSFYTPASVIKRGKEMFENIFGKGWVLKIDELH
;
A
#
# COMPACT_ATOMS: atom_id res chain seq x y z
N MET A 1 23.85 -1.13 -8.85
CA MET A 1 22.88 -2.25 -8.74
C MET A 1 21.90 -2.13 -9.90
N LYS A 2 21.27 -3.21 -10.39
CA LYS A 2 20.35 -3.13 -11.54
C LYS A 2 19.07 -3.92 -11.28
N PHE A 3 17.93 -3.33 -11.60
CA PHE A 3 16.61 -3.94 -11.54
C PHE A 3 15.97 -3.82 -12.93
N GLY A 4 15.89 -4.96 -13.64
CA GLY A 4 15.44 -5.01 -15.03
C GLY A 4 16.14 -3.98 -15.91
N SER A 5 15.42 -2.94 -16.36
CA SER A 5 15.96 -1.89 -17.23
C SER A 5 16.60 -0.71 -16.49
N ILE A 6 16.41 -0.61 -15.17
CA ILE A 6 16.85 0.51 -14.33
C ILE A 6 18.17 0.18 -13.66
N GLU A 7 19.19 1.02 -13.87
CA GLU A 7 20.43 1.00 -13.11
C GLU A 7 20.32 1.96 -11.92
N ILE A 8 20.68 1.50 -10.72
CA ILE A 8 20.77 2.31 -9.51
C ILE A 8 22.17 2.92 -9.44
N ILE A 9 22.24 4.25 -9.50
CA ILE A 9 23.45 5.05 -9.34
C ILE A 9 23.73 5.30 -7.86
N ASP A 10 22.69 5.70 -7.12
CA ASP A 10 22.74 5.99 -5.69
C ASP A 10 21.40 5.60 -5.06
N ASN A 11 21.42 4.77 -4.02
CA ASN A 11 20.21 4.36 -3.31
C ASN A 11 19.83 5.32 -2.18
N ASN A 12 20.62 6.37 -1.92
CA ASN A 12 20.36 7.36 -0.88
C ASN A 12 20.09 6.75 0.51
N GLY A 13 20.76 5.63 0.82
CA GLY A 13 20.60 4.90 2.08
C GLY A 13 19.37 3.99 2.16
N TRP A 14 18.53 3.92 1.12
CA TRP A 14 17.35 3.05 1.09
C TRP A 14 17.70 1.57 0.86
N ASN A 15 16.93 0.68 1.50
CA ASN A 15 16.97 -0.75 1.22
C ASN A 15 16.06 -1.10 0.03
N LEU A 16 16.63 -1.16 -1.16
CA LEU A 16 15.86 -1.36 -2.40
C LEU A 16 15.23 -2.75 -2.54
N ASN A 17 15.64 -3.71 -1.72
CA ASN A 17 15.09 -5.07 -1.72
C ASN A 17 13.95 -5.26 -0.71
N GLU A 18 13.68 -4.28 0.14
CA GLU A 18 12.56 -4.32 1.08
C GLU A 18 11.25 -4.24 0.30
N VAL A 19 10.25 -5.04 0.68
CA VAL A 19 8.94 -5.04 0.02
C VAL A 19 7.89 -4.70 1.07
N ILE A 20 7.03 -3.73 0.76
CA ILE A 20 5.88 -3.42 1.59
C ILE A 20 4.94 -4.63 1.58
N PRO A 21 4.62 -5.25 2.73
CA PRO A 21 3.72 -6.39 2.76
C PRO A 21 2.35 -6.06 2.19
N GLU A 22 1.77 -7.01 1.45
CA GLU A 22 0.44 -6.85 0.85
C GLU A 22 -0.69 -6.81 1.89
N TRP A 23 -0.49 -7.38 3.07
CA TRP A 23 -1.52 -7.56 4.10
C TRP A 23 -1.12 -6.86 5.38
N ASP A 24 -2.04 -6.10 5.98
CA ASP A 24 -1.79 -5.29 7.18
C ASP A 24 -1.27 -6.10 8.39
N TRP A 25 -1.76 -7.32 8.62
CA TRP A 25 -1.26 -8.17 9.69
C TRP A 25 0.23 -8.54 9.52
N LYS A 26 0.73 -8.70 8.29
CA LYS A 26 2.17 -8.88 8.02
C LYS A 26 2.96 -7.58 8.24
N VAL A 27 2.31 -6.44 8.01
CA VAL A 27 2.91 -5.13 8.31
C VAL A 27 3.10 -4.98 9.82
N GLU A 28 2.10 -5.38 10.60
CA GLU A 28 2.18 -5.39 12.07
C GLU A 28 3.31 -6.30 12.58
N GLU A 29 3.47 -7.51 12.01
CA GLU A 29 4.57 -8.43 12.36
C GLU A 29 5.97 -7.87 12.06
N SER A 30 6.10 -7.12 10.95
CA SER A 30 7.37 -6.54 10.50
C SER A 30 7.74 -5.22 11.18
N ASN A 31 6.83 -4.62 11.96
CA ASN A 31 6.99 -3.29 12.56
C ASN A 31 7.39 -2.19 11.56
N LEU A 32 6.99 -2.33 10.30
CA LEU A 32 7.33 -1.41 9.22
C LEU A 32 6.85 0.02 9.56
N LYS A 33 7.74 0.99 9.32
CA LYS A 33 7.42 2.42 9.39
C LYS A 33 7.80 3.06 8.07
N ILE A 34 6.84 3.76 7.45
CA ILE A 34 7.03 4.42 6.16
C ILE A 34 7.11 5.93 6.40
N PRO A 35 8.29 6.54 6.27
CA PRO A 35 8.43 7.99 6.40
C PRO A 35 7.89 8.71 5.16
N PRO A 36 7.51 10.00 5.25
CA PRO A 36 6.96 10.75 4.11
C PRO A 36 7.85 10.74 2.86
N GLU A 37 9.15 10.70 3.06
CA GLU A 37 10.26 10.77 2.12
C GLU A 37 10.65 9.40 1.54
N PHE A 38 9.82 8.38 1.77
CA PHE A 38 10.04 7.02 1.29
C PHE A 38 10.46 7.00 -0.19
N GLY A 39 11.69 6.54 -0.45
CA GLY A 39 12.27 6.41 -1.79
C GLY A 39 12.78 7.72 -2.42
N VAL A 40 12.63 8.87 -1.77
CA VAL A 40 13.12 10.16 -2.27
C VAL A 40 14.65 10.19 -2.30
N GLY A 41 15.19 10.80 -3.35
CA GLY A 41 16.62 11.00 -3.55
C GLY A 41 17.35 9.81 -4.18
N ILE A 42 16.67 8.68 -4.40
CA ILE A 42 17.24 7.57 -5.18
C ILE A 42 17.58 8.09 -6.57
N LYS A 43 18.81 7.84 -7.03
CA LYS A 43 19.29 8.19 -8.36
C LYS A 43 19.41 6.95 -9.21
N THR A 44 18.90 7.05 -10.42
CA THR A 44 18.87 5.94 -11.37
C THR A 44 19.28 6.39 -12.76
N ARG A 45 19.70 5.41 -13.55
CA ARG A 45 19.95 5.55 -14.98
C ARG A 45 19.02 4.64 -15.76
N TYR A 46 18.35 5.22 -16.75
CA TYR A 46 17.50 4.50 -17.68
C TYR A 46 17.75 5.04 -19.10
N ASN A 47 18.03 4.15 -20.06
CA ASN A 47 18.38 4.50 -21.44
C ASN A 47 19.49 5.56 -21.57
N GLY A 48 20.47 5.55 -20.66
CA GLY A 48 21.59 6.50 -20.67
C GLY A 48 21.27 7.87 -20.08
N GLU A 49 20.06 8.08 -19.57
CA GLU A 49 19.65 9.32 -18.91
C GLU A 49 19.53 9.11 -17.39
N ASP A 50 19.89 10.14 -16.63
CA ASP A 50 19.89 10.10 -15.17
C ASP A 50 18.62 10.77 -14.61
N PHE A 51 18.04 10.11 -13.60
CA PHE A 51 16.79 10.51 -12.95
C PHE A 51 16.93 10.42 -11.44
N THR A 52 16.27 11.33 -10.73
CA THR A 52 16.16 11.33 -9.28
C THR A 52 14.70 11.20 -8.86
N PHE A 53 14.41 10.28 -7.93
CA PHE A 53 13.09 10.18 -7.31
C PHE A 53 12.80 11.38 -6.41
N LYS A 54 11.68 12.06 -6.63
CA LYS A 54 11.24 13.24 -5.88
C LYS A 54 9.74 13.17 -5.63
N HIS A 55 9.27 13.88 -4.61
CA HIS A 55 7.84 14.15 -4.52
C HIS A 55 7.40 15.02 -5.70
N VAL A 56 6.16 14.81 -6.13
CA VAL A 56 5.48 15.75 -7.02
C VAL A 56 5.55 17.13 -6.37
N PHE A 57 5.97 18.15 -7.12
CA PHE A 57 6.29 19.47 -6.59
C PHE A 57 5.13 20.04 -5.75
N ASN A 58 5.40 20.41 -4.49
CA ASN A 58 4.42 20.90 -3.51
C ASN A 58 3.32 19.92 -3.06
N GLU A 59 3.40 18.63 -3.39
CA GLU A 59 2.42 17.67 -2.91
C GLU A 59 2.89 17.01 -1.61
N THR A 60 2.01 17.04 -0.61
CA THR A 60 2.18 16.25 0.61
C THR A 60 1.96 14.78 0.27
N PRO A 61 2.80 13.84 0.74
CA PRO A 61 2.63 12.42 0.45
C PRO A 61 1.28 11.93 1.01
N VAL A 62 0.54 11.20 0.17
CA VAL A 62 -0.84 10.77 0.44
C VAL A 62 -0.94 9.26 0.51
N VAL A 63 -1.69 8.79 1.50
CA VAL A 63 -2.24 7.43 1.52
C VAL A 63 -3.73 7.51 1.24
N LYS A 64 -4.20 6.76 0.25
CA LYS A 64 -5.61 6.66 -0.09
C LYS A 64 -6.20 5.40 0.52
N LEU A 65 -7.13 5.54 1.46
CA LEU A 65 -7.99 4.45 1.90
C LEU A 65 -9.11 4.27 0.88
N THR A 66 -9.12 3.12 0.21
CA THR A 66 -10.21 2.72 -0.70
C THR A 66 -11.12 1.76 0.03
N VAL A 67 -12.43 2.05 0.04
CA VAL A 67 -13.46 1.14 0.52
C VAL A 67 -14.25 0.62 -0.68
N THR A 68 -14.28 -0.69 -0.86
CA THR A 68 -15.05 -1.33 -1.94
C THR A 68 -16.11 -2.27 -1.37
N THR A 69 -17.13 -2.53 -2.16
CA THR A 69 -18.19 -3.49 -1.81
C THR A 69 -18.30 -4.56 -2.87
N TRP A 70 -18.49 -5.80 -2.45
CA TRP A 70 -18.95 -6.86 -3.33
C TRP A 70 -20.25 -7.44 -2.81
N ARG A 71 -21.25 -7.54 -3.70
CA ARG A 71 -22.50 -8.24 -3.42
C ARG A 71 -22.33 -9.68 -3.91
N GLY A 72 -22.34 -10.62 -2.99
CA GLY A 72 -22.20 -12.04 -3.31
C GLY A 72 -23.41 -12.62 -4.02
N ILE A 73 -23.28 -13.87 -4.47
CA ILE A 73 -24.35 -14.65 -5.13
C ILE A 73 -25.34 -15.21 -4.09
N SER A 74 -24.92 -15.36 -2.83
CA SER A 74 -25.82 -15.73 -1.73
C SER A 74 -26.70 -14.54 -1.32
N THR A 75 -28.01 -14.77 -1.24
CA THR A 75 -29.02 -13.79 -0.82
C THR A 75 -28.59 -13.11 0.50
N ASN A 76 -28.37 -11.79 0.44
CA ASN A 76 -28.03 -10.87 1.56
C ASN A 76 -26.56 -10.75 1.99
N ALA A 77 -25.59 -11.35 1.30
CA ALA A 77 -24.18 -11.16 1.65
C ALA A 77 -23.60 -9.89 0.98
N ILE A 78 -23.51 -8.80 1.75
CA ILE A 78 -22.72 -7.61 1.38
C ILE A 78 -21.41 -7.68 2.15
N HIS A 79 -20.29 -7.69 1.41
CA HIS A 79 -18.95 -7.62 1.99
C HIS A 79 -18.30 -6.30 1.64
N TYR A 80 -17.66 -5.71 2.65
CA TYR A 80 -16.85 -4.51 2.50
C TYR A 80 -15.39 -4.90 2.56
N TYR A 81 -14.57 -4.30 1.71
CA TYR A 81 -13.13 -4.53 1.66
C TYR A 81 -12.41 -3.20 1.72
N GLY A 82 -11.22 -3.21 2.30
CA GLY A 82 -10.39 -2.02 2.46
C GLY A 82 -8.98 -2.22 1.97
N SER A 83 -8.41 -1.16 1.41
CA SER A 83 -6.97 -1.11 1.19
C SER A 83 -6.42 0.29 1.33
N LEU A 84 -5.22 0.40 1.91
CA LEU A 84 -4.41 1.60 1.90
C LEU A 84 -3.52 1.58 0.66
N GLN A 85 -3.67 2.58 -0.21
CA GLN A 85 -2.85 2.77 -1.40
C GLN A 85 -1.88 3.93 -1.17
N ILE A 86 -0.59 3.65 -1.36
CA ILE A 86 0.52 4.57 -1.11
C ILE A 86 0.89 5.25 -2.42
N THR A 87 0.99 6.57 -2.41
CA THR A 87 1.57 7.31 -3.54
C THR A 87 3.09 7.33 -3.38
N PHE A 88 3.80 6.71 -4.32
CA PHE A 88 5.26 6.74 -4.38
C PHE A 88 5.79 8.05 -4.99
N PRO A 89 7.06 8.40 -4.71
CA PRO A 89 7.72 9.50 -5.40
C PRO A 89 7.80 9.22 -6.90
N GLU A 90 7.82 10.28 -7.68
CA GLU A 90 7.96 10.22 -9.13
C GLU A 90 9.41 10.50 -9.54
N MET A 91 9.78 10.10 -10.75
CA MET A 91 11.13 10.29 -11.26
C MET A 91 11.22 11.61 -12.03
N GLU A 92 12.14 12.47 -11.64
CA GLU A 92 12.45 13.70 -12.36
C GLU A 92 13.80 13.55 -13.07
N LYS A 93 13.87 14.00 -14.33
CA LYS A 93 15.11 13.99 -15.10
C LYS A 93 16.06 15.07 -14.59
N ASP A 94 17.29 14.70 -14.22
CA ASP A 94 18.23 15.58 -13.51
C ASP A 94 18.57 16.87 -14.28
N ASN A 95 18.58 16.80 -15.62
CA ASN A 95 18.89 17.94 -16.48
C ASN A 95 17.65 18.72 -16.97
N GLN A 96 16.45 18.37 -16.49
CA GLN A 96 15.18 19.00 -16.88
C GLN A 96 14.23 19.12 -15.67
N PRO A 97 14.45 20.09 -14.77
CA PRO A 97 13.57 20.30 -13.62
C PRO A 97 12.12 20.53 -14.04
N GLY A 98 11.18 19.91 -13.34
CA GLY A 98 9.75 19.87 -13.64
C GLY A 98 9.35 18.80 -14.66
N HIS A 99 10.29 18.10 -15.28
CA HIS A 99 9.99 17.02 -16.22
C HIS A 99 9.91 15.67 -15.49
N ILE A 100 8.70 15.40 -15.01
CA ILE A 100 8.33 14.14 -14.36
C ILE A 100 8.09 13.09 -15.43
N VAL A 101 8.69 11.91 -15.25
CA VAL A 101 8.53 10.77 -16.15
C VAL A 101 8.01 9.56 -15.39
N ASN A 102 6.94 8.96 -15.92
CA ASN A 102 6.53 7.61 -15.52
C ASN A 102 7.36 6.60 -16.32
N LEU A 103 8.40 6.06 -15.70
CA LEU A 103 9.18 5.00 -16.34
C LEU A 103 8.48 3.65 -16.17
N TYR A 104 8.31 2.95 -17.29
CA TYR A 104 8.03 1.53 -17.27
C TYR A 104 9.19 0.82 -16.58
N GLY A 105 8.91 0.04 -15.54
CA GLY A 105 9.92 -0.75 -14.82
C GLY A 105 10.24 -0.28 -13.39
N VAL A 106 9.66 0.82 -12.88
CA VAL A 106 9.85 1.21 -11.47
C VAL A 106 9.45 0.07 -10.50
N SER A 107 8.41 -0.68 -10.85
CA SER A 107 7.97 -1.87 -10.10
C SER A 107 8.98 -3.03 -10.12
N GLU A 108 10.02 -2.99 -10.96
CA GLU A 108 11.13 -3.96 -10.94
C GLU A 108 12.03 -3.75 -9.72
N ILE A 109 11.99 -2.57 -9.10
CA ILE A 109 12.64 -2.30 -7.81
C ILE A 109 11.69 -2.82 -6.71
N PRO A 110 12.09 -3.83 -5.90
CA PRO A 110 11.21 -4.44 -4.90
C PRO A 110 10.54 -3.44 -3.94
N MET A 111 11.27 -2.40 -3.54
CA MET A 111 10.77 -1.28 -2.71
C MET A 111 9.54 -0.56 -3.30
N PHE A 112 9.40 -0.55 -4.63
CA PHE A 112 8.27 0.07 -5.33
C PHE A 112 7.33 -0.96 -5.98
N SER A 113 7.51 -2.26 -5.69
CA SER A 113 6.75 -3.34 -6.34
C SER A 113 5.32 -3.47 -5.80
N ASN A 114 5.08 -3.04 -4.57
CA ASN A 114 3.76 -3.05 -3.95
C ASN A 114 3.45 -1.71 -3.31
N ASN A 115 2.39 -1.05 -3.76
CA ASN A 115 1.90 0.20 -3.19
C ASN A 115 0.55 0.03 -2.47
N LYS A 116 0.11 -1.20 -2.24
CA LYS A 116 -1.21 -1.49 -1.67
C LYS A 116 -1.09 -2.41 -0.46
N ILE A 117 -1.74 -2.01 0.62
CA ILE A 117 -1.90 -2.82 1.83
C ILE A 117 -3.38 -3.13 1.98
N THR A 118 -3.74 -4.40 1.86
CA THR A 118 -5.10 -4.92 2.09
C THR A 118 -5.34 -5.02 3.59
N LEU A 119 -6.48 -4.48 4.02
CA LEU A 119 -6.89 -4.51 5.43
C LEU A 119 -7.54 -5.85 5.76
N THR A 120 -7.21 -6.39 6.93
CA THR A 120 -7.85 -7.59 7.49
C THR A 120 -8.44 -7.33 8.86
N ARG A 121 -9.26 -8.28 9.29
CA ARG A 121 -9.73 -8.42 10.67
C ARG A 121 -9.57 -9.86 11.10
N VAL A 122 -9.59 -10.07 12.41
CA VAL A 122 -9.63 -11.41 12.99
C VAL A 122 -11.05 -11.97 12.88
N LEU A 123 -11.16 -13.24 12.50
CA LEU A 123 -12.41 -14.00 12.51
C LEU A 123 -12.67 -14.54 13.92
N GLU A 124 -13.84 -14.22 14.49
CA GLU A 124 -14.26 -14.69 15.80
C GLU A 124 -14.96 -16.06 15.72
N GLN A 125 -14.82 -16.88 16.76
CA GLN A 125 -15.48 -18.19 16.85
C GLN A 125 -17.01 -18.09 16.70
N SER A 126 -17.62 -17.06 17.27
CA SER A 126 -19.07 -16.83 17.17
C SER A 126 -19.56 -16.61 15.73
N GLU A 127 -18.71 -16.11 14.84
CA GLU A 127 -19.06 -15.94 13.42
C GLU A 127 -19.03 -17.28 12.66
N ILE A 128 -18.13 -18.17 13.06
CA ILE A 128 -18.07 -19.54 12.55
C ILE A 128 -19.28 -20.34 13.03
N ASP A 129 -19.64 -20.19 14.31
CA ASP A 129 -20.78 -20.87 14.91
C ASP A 129 -22.12 -20.45 14.27
N ASP A 130 -22.25 -19.18 13.85
CA ASP A 130 -23.45 -18.63 13.21
C ASP A 130 -23.59 -19.08 11.74
N ASP A 131 -22.49 -19.15 10.99
CA ASP A 131 -22.47 -19.59 9.59
C ASP A 131 -21.28 -20.55 9.31
N PRO A 132 -21.40 -21.82 9.74
CA PRO A 132 -20.30 -22.79 9.63
C PRO A 132 -20.02 -23.22 8.19
N ILE A 133 -21.02 -23.14 7.31
CA ILE A 133 -20.84 -23.50 5.89
C ILE A 133 -19.98 -22.45 5.20
N ARG A 134 -20.24 -21.17 5.46
CA ARG A 134 -19.44 -20.08 4.89
C ARG A 134 -17.99 -20.08 5.38
N HIS A 135 -17.77 -20.54 6.61
CA HIS A 135 -16.46 -20.56 7.25
C HIS A 135 -15.82 -21.96 7.33
N GLU A 136 -16.26 -22.90 6.48
CA GLU A 136 -15.81 -24.31 6.50
C GLU A 136 -14.28 -24.49 6.45
N TYR A 137 -13.56 -23.53 5.84
CA TYR A 137 -12.11 -23.57 5.66
C TYR A 137 -11.35 -22.56 6.53
N PHE A 138 -12.00 -21.99 7.54
CA PHE A 138 -11.41 -20.99 8.43
C PHE A 138 -11.47 -21.43 9.88
N ASP A 139 -10.44 -21.05 10.62
CA ASP A 139 -10.37 -21.20 12.07
C ASP A 139 -10.55 -19.85 12.77
N ALA A 140 -11.03 -19.87 14.01
CA ALA A 140 -11.06 -18.67 14.83
C ALA A 140 -9.63 -18.15 15.04
N GLY A 141 -9.43 -16.85 14.84
CA GLY A 141 -8.10 -16.23 14.83
C GLY A 141 -7.55 -15.94 13.44
N ASP A 142 -8.15 -16.51 12.38
CA ASP A 142 -7.71 -16.24 11.01
C ASP A 142 -7.91 -14.78 10.61
N ASN A 143 -6.99 -14.26 9.79
CA ASN A 143 -7.09 -12.94 9.18
C ASN A 143 -7.94 -13.01 7.91
N VAL A 144 -9.10 -12.34 7.93
CA VAL A 144 -10.01 -12.24 6.78
C VAL A 144 -10.13 -10.80 6.29
N SER A 145 -10.23 -10.63 4.96
CA SER A 145 -10.31 -9.31 4.33
C SER A 145 -11.72 -8.74 4.22
N SER A 146 -12.74 -9.55 4.51
CA SER A 146 -14.14 -9.14 4.43
C SER A 146 -14.62 -8.54 5.74
N PHE A 147 -15.11 -7.32 5.66
CA PHE A 147 -15.72 -6.57 6.75
C PHE A 147 -17.25 -6.54 6.60
N TYR A 148 -17.95 -6.38 7.72
CA TYR A 148 -19.41 -6.29 7.76
C TYR A 148 -19.95 -4.90 7.47
N THR A 149 -19.14 -3.85 7.70
CA THR A 149 -19.57 -2.46 7.49
C THR A 149 -18.45 -1.60 6.90
N PRO A 150 -18.76 -0.54 6.11
CA PRO A 150 -17.76 0.44 5.69
C PRO A 150 -17.07 1.09 6.89
N ALA A 151 -17.82 1.37 7.96
CA ALA A 151 -17.30 1.99 9.17
C ALA A 151 -16.19 1.15 9.81
N SER A 152 -16.33 -0.18 9.84
CA SER A 152 -15.28 -1.08 10.32
C SER A 152 -14.02 -1.07 9.45
N VAL A 153 -14.18 -0.95 8.11
CA VAL A 153 -13.06 -0.77 7.18
C VAL A 153 -12.33 0.55 7.47
N ILE A 154 -13.08 1.64 7.62
CA ILE A 154 -12.54 2.97 7.88
C ILE A 154 -11.79 3.01 9.21
N LYS A 155 -12.35 2.39 10.24
CA LYS A 155 -11.70 2.28 11.55
C LYS A 155 -10.35 1.57 11.43
N ARG A 156 -10.32 0.37 10.85
CA ARG A 156 -9.07 -0.39 10.66
C ARG A 156 -8.07 0.35 9.77
N GLY A 157 -8.54 1.02 8.72
CA GLY A 157 -7.70 1.82 7.83
C GLY A 157 -7.02 2.99 8.54
N LYS A 158 -7.72 3.67 9.47
CA LYS A 158 -7.14 4.73 10.30
C LYS A 158 -6.11 4.18 11.28
N GLU A 159 -6.44 3.09 11.97
CA GLU A 159 -5.51 2.41 12.89
C GLU A 159 -4.21 2.01 12.16
N MET A 160 -4.34 1.38 10.99
CA MET A 160 -3.17 1.01 10.19
C MET A 160 -2.43 2.22 9.65
N PHE A 161 -3.12 3.29 9.27
CA PHE A 161 -2.48 4.51 8.83
C PHE A 161 -1.61 5.13 9.94
N GLU A 162 -2.17 5.28 11.14
CA GLU A 162 -1.45 5.82 12.30
C GLU A 162 -0.29 4.92 12.73
N ASN A 163 -0.44 3.60 12.58
CA ASN A 163 0.59 2.64 12.91
C ASN A 163 1.77 2.68 11.92
N ILE A 164 1.52 2.84 10.63
CA ILE A 164 2.57 2.65 9.62
C ILE A 164 3.22 3.97 9.21
N PHE A 165 2.43 5.02 9.05
CA PHE A 165 2.87 6.22 8.35
C PHE A 165 3.34 7.30 9.33
N GLY A 166 4.54 7.81 9.09
CA GLY A 166 5.14 8.86 9.91
C GLY A 166 4.41 10.20 9.83
N LYS A 167 4.79 11.14 10.73
CA LYS A 167 4.29 12.52 10.69
C LYS A 167 4.63 13.15 9.35
N GLY A 168 3.61 13.66 8.64
CA GLY A 168 3.76 14.32 7.33
C GLY A 168 2.96 13.65 6.22
N TRP A 169 2.50 12.41 6.42
CA TRP A 169 1.52 11.78 5.53
C TRP A 169 0.11 12.33 5.74
N VAL A 170 -0.69 12.31 4.66
CA VAL A 170 -2.11 12.64 4.68
C VAL A 170 -2.93 11.43 4.28
N LEU A 171 -3.91 11.06 5.12
CA LEU A 171 -4.91 10.04 4.79
C LEU A 171 -6.07 10.67 4.03
N LYS A 172 -6.34 10.19 2.80
CA LYS A 172 -7.57 10.49 2.06
C LYS A 172 -8.46 9.26 2.05
N ILE A 173 -9.75 9.44 2.34
CA ILE A 173 -10.73 8.35 2.32
C ILE A 173 -11.55 8.49 1.05
N ASP A 174 -11.59 7.44 0.23
CA ASP A 174 -12.41 7.34 -0.96
C ASP A 174 -13.49 6.27 -0.74
N GLU A 175 -14.70 6.75 -0.52
CA GLU A 175 -15.89 5.90 -0.35
C GLU A 175 -16.56 5.76 -1.72
N LEU A 176 -16.51 4.57 -2.31
CA LEU A 176 -17.34 4.28 -3.47
C LEU A 176 -18.81 4.19 -3.01
N HIS A 177 -19.63 5.12 -3.53
CA HIS A 177 -21.09 5.13 -3.39
C HIS A 177 -21.77 4.05 -4.23
#